data_AF-A0A1F2U005-F1
#
_entry.id   AF-A0A1F2U005-F1
#
_cell.length_a   1.000
_cell.length_b   1.000
_cell.length_c   1.000
_cell.angle_alpha   90.00
_cell.angle_beta   90.00
_cell.angle_gamma   90.00
#
_symmetry.space_group_name_H-M   'P 1'
#
loop_
_entity.id
_entity.type
_entity.pdbx_description
1 polymer ?
#
loop_
_entity_poly.entity_id
_entity_poly.type
_entity_poly.pdbx_seq_one_letter_code
_entity_poly.pdbx_strand_id
1 'polypeptide(L)'
;MRKMFQLTIPWVMLAAFASSSPAGQTRAREGVRSEMLVQTAWLAAHVNDPKTVLLHVYWEHLLVSLDEPVLRTPAELRALFAKAGARPGTPAIAYCDAGMQATFDYFVARYLGLDARLYDGSFNEWRGQKKEPVVRGDARR
;
A
#
# COMPACT_ATOMS: atom_id res chain seq x y z
N MET A 1 58.30 50.86 9.90
CA MET A 1 58.12 49.39 9.81
C MET A 1 56.76 49.03 10.41
N ARG A 2 55.81 48.56 9.59
CA ARG A 2 54.69 47.66 9.94
C ARG A 2 53.92 47.39 8.64
N LYS A 3 54.15 46.21 8.06
CA LYS A 3 53.52 45.75 6.81
C LYS A 3 52.07 45.37 7.10
N MET A 4 51.15 45.92 6.32
CA MET A 4 49.72 45.61 6.33
C MET A 4 49.51 44.34 5.49
N PHE A 5 49.21 43.21 6.13
CA PHE A 5 48.85 41.97 5.45
C PHE A 5 47.40 42.08 4.96
N GLN A 6 47.20 42.13 3.65
CA GLN A 6 45.91 41.85 3.03
C GLN A 6 45.66 40.35 3.10
N LEU A 7 44.64 39.93 3.86
CA LEU A 7 44.11 38.57 3.81
C LEU A 7 43.05 38.51 2.72
N THR A 8 43.40 37.95 1.56
CA THR A 8 42.43 37.49 0.56
C THR A 8 41.95 36.10 0.98
N ILE A 9 40.69 35.98 1.40
CA ILE A 9 40.05 34.69 1.65
C ILE A 9 39.51 34.17 0.30
N PRO A 10 40.04 33.07 -0.26
CA PRO A 10 39.52 32.53 -1.49
C PRO A 10 38.16 31.86 -1.24
N TRP A 11 37.24 32.08 -2.18
CA TRP A 11 35.92 31.45 -2.25
C TRP A 11 36.07 29.93 -2.34
N VAL A 12 36.06 29.24 -1.19
CA VAL A 12 35.90 27.79 -1.14
C VAL A 12 34.45 27.47 -1.45
N MET A 13 34.28 26.92 -2.65
CA MET A 13 33.09 26.27 -3.20
C MET A 13 32.22 25.59 -2.13
N LEU A 14 31.02 26.13 -1.92
CA LEU A 14 29.91 25.37 -1.34
C LEU A 14 29.48 24.33 -2.39
N ALA A 15 30.11 23.15 -2.37
CA ALA A 15 29.57 21.99 -3.06
C ALA A 15 28.32 21.55 -2.29
N ALA A 16 27.16 22.05 -2.71
CA ALA A 16 25.88 21.51 -2.31
C ALA A 16 25.83 20.04 -2.75
N PHE A 17 25.90 19.12 -1.79
CA PHE A 17 25.49 17.73 -2.02
C PHE A 17 23.99 17.72 -2.29
N ALA A 18 23.61 17.92 -3.54
CA ALA A 18 22.30 17.54 -4.02
C ALA A 18 22.28 16.01 -4.08
N SER A 19 21.82 15.36 -3.01
CA SER A 19 21.44 13.96 -3.06
C SER A 19 20.18 13.84 -3.91
N SER A 20 20.34 13.76 -5.23
CA SER A 20 19.29 13.22 -6.08
C SER A 20 19.18 11.73 -5.78
N SER A 21 18.35 11.37 -4.81
CA SER A 21 17.86 9.99 -4.72
C SER A 21 17.15 9.69 -6.03
N PRO A 22 17.61 8.70 -6.83
CA PRO A 22 16.83 8.29 -7.98
C PRO A 22 15.56 7.66 -7.43
N ALA A 23 14.43 8.35 -7.64
CA ALA A 23 13.13 7.75 -7.45
C ALA A 23 13.06 6.50 -8.34
N GLY A 24 12.85 5.33 -7.72
CA GLY A 24 12.39 4.15 -8.45
C GLY A 24 13.42 3.05 -8.73
N GLN A 25 14.30 2.71 -7.79
CA GLN A 25 14.90 1.36 -7.78
C GLN A 25 14.96 0.78 -6.38
N THR A 26 13.82 0.27 -5.90
CA THR A 26 13.81 -0.66 -4.77
C THR A 26 14.22 -2.02 -5.32
N ARG A 27 15.47 -2.44 -5.09
CA ARG A 27 15.82 -3.87 -5.18
C ARG A 27 14.79 -4.61 -4.31
N ALA A 28 14.13 -5.62 -4.87
CA ALA A 28 13.34 -6.55 -4.08
C ALA A 28 14.21 -6.98 -2.88
N ARG A 29 13.77 -6.63 -1.67
CA ARG A 29 14.49 -7.01 -0.45
C ARG A 29 14.50 -8.54 -0.41
N GLU A 30 15.68 -9.16 -0.42
CA GLU A 30 15.84 -10.61 -0.28
C GLU A 30 14.98 -11.11 0.90
N GLY A 31 14.12 -12.10 0.64
CA GLY A 31 13.21 -12.68 1.63
C GLY A 31 11.77 -12.14 1.62
N VAL A 32 11.44 -11.14 0.82
CA VAL A 32 10.04 -10.74 0.63
C VAL A 32 9.35 -11.72 -0.32
N ARG A 33 8.31 -12.39 0.19
CA ARG A 33 7.40 -13.25 -0.59
C ARG A 33 6.65 -12.41 -1.62
N SER A 34 7.24 -12.28 -2.81
CA SER A 34 6.73 -11.46 -3.91
C SER A 34 5.30 -11.79 -4.34
N GLU A 35 4.85 -13.03 -4.10
CA GLU A 35 3.48 -13.48 -4.33
C GLU A 35 2.46 -12.85 -3.38
N MET A 36 2.91 -12.34 -2.22
CA MET A 36 2.06 -11.67 -1.24
C MET A 36 1.78 -10.22 -1.61
N LEU A 37 2.74 -9.53 -2.24
CA LEU A 37 2.68 -8.09 -2.42
C LEU A 37 2.28 -7.71 -3.83
N VAL A 38 1.55 -6.61 -3.93
CA VAL A 38 1.17 -6.00 -5.20
C VAL A 38 1.96 -4.73 -5.41
N GLN A 39 2.63 -4.63 -6.55
CA GLN A 39 3.31 -3.41 -6.96
C GLN A 39 2.30 -2.43 -7.57
N THR A 40 2.47 -1.13 -7.33
CA THR A 40 1.61 -0.08 -7.93
C THR A 40 1.47 -0.23 -9.45
N ALA A 41 2.57 -0.51 -10.16
CA ALA A 41 2.55 -0.67 -11.61
C ALA A 41 1.69 -1.86 -12.07
N TRP A 42 1.71 -2.96 -11.31
CA TRP A 42 0.84 -4.10 -11.59
C TRP A 42 -0.62 -3.72 -11.33
N LEU A 43 -0.89 -3.05 -10.20
CA LEU A 43 -2.24 -2.65 -9.85
C LEU A 43 -2.84 -1.69 -10.88
N ALA A 44 -2.09 -0.69 -11.32
CA ALA A 44 -2.49 0.24 -12.38
C ALA A 44 -2.93 -0.47 -13.67
N ALA A 45 -2.21 -1.53 -14.06
CA ALA A 45 -2.56 -2.32 -15.24
C ALA A 45 -3.81 -3.20 -15.06
N HIS A 46 -4.21 -3.51 -13.82
CA HIS A 46 -5.29 -4.48 -13.51
C HIS A 46 -6.45 -3.88 -12.72
N VAL A 47 -6.41 -2.60 -12.35
CA VAL A 47 -7.44 -1.96 -11.50
C VAL A 47 -8.83 -1.98 -12.12
N ASN A 48 -8.89 -2.02 -13.46
CA ASN A 48 -10.13 -2.11 -14.24
C ASN A 48 -10.44 -3.53 -14.73
N ASP A 49 -9.67 -4.54 -14.32
CA ASP A 49 -9.95 -5.94 -14.68
C ASP A 49 -11.22 -6.39 -13.93
N PRO A 50 -12.30 -6.76 -14.63
CA PRO A 50 -13.55 -7.20 -14.00
C PRO A 50 -13.38 -8.49 -13.18
N LYS A 51 -12.26 -9.21 -13.33
CA LYS A 51 -11.95 -10.43 -12.58
C LYS A 51 -11.17 -10.17 -11.30
N THR A 52 -10.68 -8.95 -11.08
CA THR A 52 -9.92 -8.57 -9.89
C THR A 52 -10.78 -7.75 -8.95
N VAL A 53 -10.67 -8.01 -7.65
CA VAL A 53 -11.40 -7.27 -6.61
C VAL A 53 -10.43 -6.42 -5.81
N LEU A 54 -10.69 -5.11 -5.73
CA LEU A 54 -10.10 -4.25 -4.71
C LEU A 54 -10.83 -4.52 -3.39
N LEU A 55 -10.15 -5.21 -2.48
CA LEU A 55 -10.72 -5.68 -1.24
C LEU A 55 -10.52 -4.65 -0.13
N HIS A 56 -11.63 -4.22 0.47
CA HIS A 56 -11.64 -3.44 1.68
C HIS A 56 -12.89 -3.79 2.50
N VAL A 57 -12.70 -4.51 3.60
CA VAL A 57 -13.71 -4.74 4.63
C VAL A 57 -13.26 -4.00 5.89
N TYR A 58 -14.16 -3.24 6.50
CA TYR A 58 -13.79 -2.55 7.73
C TYR A 58 -13.44 -3.58 8.82
N TRP A 59 -12.23 -3.48 9.36
CA TRP A 59 -11.62 -4.52 10.22
C TRP A 59 -12.48 -4.92 11.42
N GLU A 60 -13.22 -3.99 12.03
CA GLU A 60 -14.13 -4.26 13.15
C GLU A 60 -15.25 -5.23 12.75
N HIS A 61 -15.68 -5.23 11.49
CA HIS A 61 -16.69 -6.16 11.01
C HIS A 61 -16.18 -7.61 10.99
N LEU A 62 -14.86 -7.83 10.98
CA LEU A 62 -14.28 -9.17 11.05
C LEU A 62 -14.21 -9.70 12.49
N LEU A 63 -14.51 -8.87 13.49
CA LEU A 63 -14.53 -9.24 14.90
C LEU A 63 -15.96 -9.47 15.40
N VAL A 64 -16.11 -10.29 16.44
CA VAL A 64 -17.38 -10.48 17.16
C VAL A 64 -17.84 -9.15 17.75
N SER A 65 -16.99 -8.49 18.53
CA SER A 65 -17.17 -7.12 19.02
C SER A 65 -15.81 -6.48 19.38
N LEU A 66 -15.80 -5.21 19.79
CA LEU A 66 -14.60 -4.56 20.32
C LEU A 66 -14.28 -4.98 21.77
N ASP A 67 -15.31 -5.37 22.53
CA ASP A 67 -15.15 -5.88 23.91
C ASP A 67 -14.67 -7.35 23.90
N GLU A 68 -15.01 -8.09 22.84
CA GLU A 68 -14.57 -9.46 22.57
C GLU A 68 -13.89 -9.50 21.19
N PRO A 69 -12.61 -9.14 21.10
CA PRO A 69 -11.87 -8.99 19.83
C PRO A 69 -11.43 -10.35 19.26
N VAL A 70 -12.39 -11.27 19.13
CA VAL A 70 -12.24 -12.58 18.52
C VAL A 70 -12.75 -12.50 17.08
N LEU A 71 -12.11 -13.19 16.15
CA LEU A 71 -12.60 -13.29 14.78
C LEU A 71 -14.01 -13.90 14.76
N ARG A 72 -14.87 -13.37 13.88
CA ARG A 72 -16.16 -14.01 13.56
C ARG A 72 -15.94 -15.44 13.04
N THR A 73 -17.01 -16.22 13.01
CA THR A 73 -16.93 -17.59 12.49
C THR A 73 -16.47 -17.61 11.03
N PRO A 74 -15.81 -18.68 10.55
CA PRO A 74 -15.42 -18.77 9.14
C PRO A 74 -16.57 -18.58 8.15
N ALA A 75 -17.79 -18.98 8.51
CA ALA A 75 -18.97 -18.80 7.67
C ALA A 75 -19.37 -17.32 7.54
N GLU A 76 -19.42 -16.58 8.65
CA GLU A 76 -19.70 -15.13 8.65
C GLU A 76 -18.62 -14.36 7.90
N LEU A 77 -17.34 -14.70 8.13
CA LEU A 77 -16.23 -14.05 7.42
C LEU A 77 -16.33 -14.30 5.92
N ARG A 78 -16.58 -15.54 5.47
CA ARG A 78 -16.80 -15.85 4.04
C ARG A 78 -17.93 -15.02 3.44
N ALA A 79 -19.02 -14.81 4.19
CA ALA A 79 -20.13 -13.97 3.73
C ALA A 79 -19.73 -12.50 3.59
N LEU A 80 -18.97 -11.95 4.54
CA LEU A 80 -18.43 -10.58 4.48
C LEU A 80 -17.50 -10.39 3.27
N PHE A 81 -16.54 -11.30 3.06
CA PHE A 81 -15.64 -11.26 1.90
C PHE A 81 -16.39 -11.42 0.58
N ALA A 82 -17.37 -12.33 0.51
CA ALA A 82 -18.18 -12.53 -0.70
C ALA A 82 -19.06 -11.32 -1.05
N LYS A 83 -19.55 -10.58 -0.05
CA LYS A 83 -20.25 -9.29 -0.23
C LYS A 83 -19.32 -8.21 -0.78
N ALA A 84 -18.05 -8.22 -0.39
CA ALA A 84 -17.00 -7.38 -0.97
C ALA A 84 -16.47 -7.88 -2.33
N GLY A 85 -17.01 -8.99 -2.86
CA GLY A 85 -16.62 -9.57 -4.15
C GLY A 85 -15.54 -10.65 -4.08
N ALA A 86 -14.85 -10.81 -2.96
CA ALA A 86 -13.78 -11.80 -2.81
C ALA A 86 -14.35 -13.23 -2.65
N ARG A 87 -14.06 -14.11 -3.61
CA ARG A 87 -14.55 -15.49 -3.69
C ARG A 87 -13.40 -16.43 -4.10
N PRO A 88 -13.52 -17.75 -3.88
CA PRO A 88 -12.54 -18.70 -4.39
C PRO A 88 -12.31 -18.51 -5.89
N GLY A 89 -11.05 -18.38 -6.31
CA GLY A 89 -10.66 -18.16 -7.70
C GLY A 89 -10.70 -16.70 -8.18
N THR A 90 -11.11 -15.75 -7.33
CA THR A 90 -11.07 -14.31 -7.63
C THR A 90 -9.84 -13.69 -6.95
N PRO A 91 -8.89 -13.11 -7.71
CA PRO A 91 -7.80 -12.32 -7.13
C PRO A 91 -8.35 -11.15 -6.32
N ALA A 92 -8.02 -11.11 -5.03
CA ALA A 92 -8.45 -10.06 -4.12
C ALA A 92 -7.24 -9.25 -3.62
N ILE A 93 -7.25 -7.95 -3.90
CA ILE A 93 -6.15 -7.03 -3.57
C ILE A 93 -6.55 -6.18 -2.37
N ALA A 94 -6.04 -6.52 -1.19
CA ALA A 94 -6.32 -5.77 0.03
C ALA A 94 -5.57 -4.44 0.01
N TYR A 95 -6.28 -3.35 0.32
CA TYR A 95 -5.71 -2.01 0.43
C TYR A 95 -6.45 -1.19 1.49
N CYS A 96 -5.83 -0.13 2.01
CA CYS A 96 -6.50 0.88 2.83
C CYS A 96 -5.87 2.26 2.57
N ASP A 97 -5.60 3.06 3.60
CA ASP A 97 -4.83 4.30 3.47
C ASP A 97 -3.31 4.05 3.44
N ALA A 98 -2.78 3.27 4.40
CA ALA A 98 -1.34 3.05 4.61
C ALA A 98 -0.95 1.57 4.85
N GLY A 99 -1.78 0.62 4.42
CA GLY A 99 -1.51 -0.82 4.51
C GLY A 99 -1.83 -1.52 5.84
N MET A 100 -1.99 -0.78 6.96
CA MET A 100 -2.22 -1.39 8.28
C MET A 100 -3.52 -2.20 8.36
N GLN A 101 -4.66 -1.57 8.04
CA GLN A 101 -5.96 -2.25 8.05
C GLN A 101 -6.05 -3.31 6.94
N ALA A 102 -5.47 -3.03 5.77
CA ALA A 102 -5.40 -3.97 4.65
C ALA A 102 -4.70 -5.29 5.02
N THR A 103 -3.70 -5.23 5.91
CA THR A 103 -3.01 -6.42 6.41
C THR A 103 -3.97 -7.36 7.14
N PHE A 104 -4.98 -6.82 7.81
CA PHE A 104 -5.99 -7.61 8.51
C PHE A 104 -6.91 -8.34 7.52
N ASP A 105 -7.42 -7.63 6.51
CA ASP A 105 -8.19 -8.22 5.40
C ASP A 105 -7.39 -9.30 4.68
N TYR A 106 -6.13 -9.02 4.34
CA TYR A 106 -5.22 -9.99 3.75
C TYR A 106 -5.08 -11.24 4.62
N PHE A 107 -4.77 -11.09 5.91
CA PHE A 107 -4.59 -12.21 6.82
C PHE A 107 -5.83 -13.11 6.89
N VAL A 108 -7.01 -12.52 7.11
CA VAL A 108 -8.26 -13.28 7.24
C VAL A 108 -8.65 -13.91 5.91
N ALA A 109 -8.51 -13.22 4.79
CA ALA A 109 -8.79 -13.79 3.47
C ALA A 109 -7.89 -15.00 3.16
N ARG A 110 -6.59 -14.92 3.48
CA ARG A 110 -5.66 -16.05 3.35
C ARG A 110 -5.99 -17.19 4.30
N TYR A 111 -6.37 -16.90 5.55
CA TYR A 111 -6.85 -17.90 6.51
C TYR A 111 -8.07 -18.68 5.99
N LEU A 112 -8.95 -18.02 5.24
CA LEU A 112 -10.11 -18.64 4.59
C LEU A 112 -9.78 -19.37 3.27
N GLY A 113 -8.53 -19.32 2.82
CA GLY A 113 -8.07 -19.95 1.57
C GLY A 113 -8.37 -19.14 0.30
N LEU A 114 -8.63 -17.83 0.41
CA LEU A 114 -8.84 -16.96 -0.76
C LEU A 114 -7.51 -16.56 -1.40
N ASP A 115 -7.52 -16.28 -2.71
CA ASP A 115 -6.37 -15.73 -3.45
C ASP A 115 -6.23 -14.23 -3.16
N ALA A 116 -5.71 -13.92 -1.96
CA ALA A 116 -5.53 -12.56 -1.51
C ALA A 116 -4.07 -12.11 -1.63
N ARG A 117 -3.86 -10.86 -2.04
CA ARG A 117 -2.56 -10.18 -2.05
C ARG A 117 -2.71 -8.80 -1.39
N LEU A 118 -1.61 -8.25 -0.92
CA LEU A 118 -1.57 -6.98 -0.19
C LEU A 118 -0.94 -5.90 -1.06
N TYR A 119 -1.66 -4.81 -1.27
CA TYR A 119 -1.11 -3.56 -1.74
C TYR A 119 -0.72 -2.68 -0.54
N ASP A 120 0.50 -2.87 -0.04
CA ASP A 120 1.00 -2.27 1.19
C ASP A 120 1.22 -0.75 1.08
N GLY A 121 1.62 -0.26 -0.10
CA GLY A 121 1.66 1.16 -0.43
C GLY A 121 0.29 1.85 -0.32
N SER A 122 -0.79 1.10 -0.58
CA SER A 122 -2.18 1.51 -0.36
C SER A 122 -2.52 2.87 -1.00
N PHE A 123 -3.59 3.54 -0.57
CA PHE A 123 -4.01 4.80 -1.17
C PHE A 123 -2.95 5.91 -1.06
N ASN A 124 -2.13 5.90 0.00
CA ASN A 124 -1.01 6.83 0.18
C ASN A 124 -0.01 6.79 -0.98
N GLU A 125 0.38 5.59 -1.45
CA GLU A 125 1.25 5.44 -2.60
C GLU A 125 0.50 5.75 -3.91
N TRP A 126 -0.74 5.27 -4.05
CA TRP A 126 -1.55 5.46 -5.25
C TRP A 126 -1.74 6.93 -5.62
N ARG A 127 -2.13 7.77 -4.65
CA ARG A 127 -2.36 9.21 -4.90
C ARG A 127 -1.10 9.98 -5.29
N GLY A 128 0.09 9.43 -5.01
CA GLY A 128 1.36 10.00 -5.43
C GLY A 128 1.65 9.78 -6.92
N GLN A 129 0.90 8.89 -7.58
CA GLN A 129 1.09 8.56 -8.98
C GLN A 129 0.40 9.57 -9.90
N LYS A 130 1.20 10.33 -10.65
CA LYS A 130 0.69 11.43 -11.51
C LYS A 130 -0.22 10.98 -12.66
N LYS A 131 -0.17 9.71 -13.05
CA LYS A 131 -0.86 9.17 -14.23
C LYS A 131 -2.11 8.36 -13.87
N GLU A 132 -2.30 8.02 -12.61
CA GLU A 132 -3.39 7.15 -12.20
C GLU A 132 -4.61 7.97 -11.77
N PRO A 133 -5.83 7.53 -12.12
CA PRO A 133 -7.03 8.25 -11.76
C PRO A 133 -7.27 8.15 -10.25
N VAL A 134 -7.61 9.30 -9.65
CA VAL A 134 -8.26 9.37 -8.33
C VAL A 134 -9.61 10.02 -8.56
N VAL A 135 -10.66 9.25 -8.36
CA VAL A 135 -12.04 9.71 -8.45
C VAL A 135 -12.63 9.81 -7.06
N ARG A 136 -13.35 10.90 -6.81
CA ARG A 136 -14.21 11.00 -5.64
C ARG A 136 -15.49 10.25 -5.96
N GLY A 137 -15.84 9.26 -5.15
CA GLY A 137 -17.14 8.62 -5.26
C GLY A 137 -18.25 9.62 -4.91
N ASP A 138 -19.38 9.54 -5.62
CA ASP A 138 -20.62 10.13 -5.14
C ASP A 138 -20.95 9.46 -3.79
N ALA A 139 -21.23 10.26 -2.76
CA ALA A 139 -21.25 9.76 -1.38
C ALA A 139 -22.20 8.55 -1.19
N ARG A 140 -21.63 7.45 -0.67
CA ARG A 140 -22.23 6.16 -0.25
C ARG A 140 -22.61 5.16 -1.35
N ARG A 141 -21.91 4.03 -1.36
CA ARG A 141 -22.43 2.71 -1.73
C ARG A 141 -22.29 1.77 -0.54
#